data_AF-A0A8H4SY42-F1
#
_entry.id   AF-A0A8H4SY42-F1
#
_cell.length_a   1.000
_cell.length_b   1.000
_cell.length_c   1.000
_cell.angle_alpha   90.00
_cell.angle_beta   90.00
_cell.angle_gamma   90.00
#
_symmetry.space_group_name_H-M   'P 1'
#
loop_
_entity.id
_entity.type
_entity.pdbx_description
1 polymer ?
#
loop_
_entity_poly.entity_id
_entity_poly.type
_entity_poly.pdbx_seq_one_letter_code
_entity_poly.pdbx_strand_id
1 'polypeptide(L)'
;MPRMNLGLPFDHCSHLPCRSGFQSPSLLRCGGCQVVKYCGQPHQKADRPRHKVQCIPIKQTKDKVTEEEAKLRANPGEDTDGNPFDNAVGIFYFVPSTRPYMQARFDYISAILNVRTGEAVEVALDQSLDMLRLSRADNLSVRSQVPALYLRLGRDQDAYDFIKWYAVERDTKYNWDDMSLPFLNLHEEDAFEAIIEKPHYTDLSHVVASTLIKIRLMKDLEGLRAFLRSKPNASGEARKSHTTTHIG
;
A
#
# COMPACT_ATOMS: atom_id res chain seq x y z
N MET A 1 -8.08 11.80 -11.79
CA MET A 1 -7.71 10.65 -12.62
C MET A 1 -8.49 9.44 -12.12
N PRO A 2 -9.19 8.68 -12.97
CA PRO A 2 -9.83 7.45 -12.52
C PRO A 2 -8.73 6.47 -12.15
N ARG A 3 -8.63 6.14 -10.85
CA ARG A 3 -7.71 5.11 -10.35
C ARG A 3 -8.14 3.79 -10.98
N MET A 4 -7.31 3.18 -11.81
CA MET A 4 -7.57 1.85 -12.36
C MET A 4 -7.26 0.80 -11.29
N ASN A 5 -8.17 0.75 -10.32
CA ASN A 5 -8.16 -0.21 -9.24
C ASN A 5 -8.40 -1.59 -9.86
N LEU A 6 -7.63 -2.61 -9.50
CA LEU A 6 -7.70 -3.97 -10.07
C LEU A 6 -9.00 -4.72 -9.71
N GLY A 7 -10.16 -4.15 -9.99
CA GLY A 7 -11.45 -4.62 -9.52
C GLY A 7 -11.65 -4.43 -8.01
N LEU A 8 -10.80 -3.67 -7.32
CA LEU A 8 -11.05 -3.35 -5.93
C LEU A 8 -12.23 -2.37 -5.81
N PRO A 9 -13.24 -2.68 -4.98
CA PRO A 9 -14.32 -1.77 -4.73
C PRO A 9 -13.82 -0.56 -3.94
N PHE A 10 -14.06 0.64 -4.45
CA PHE A 10 -13.88 1.92 -3.75
C PHE A 10 -15.21 2.64 -3.61
N ASP A 11 -15.36 3.39 -2.52
CA ASP A 11 -16.53 4.22 -2.25
C ASP A 11 -17.85 3.46 -2.40
N HIS A 12 -17.82 2.16 -2.11
CA HIS A 12 -18.95 1.26 -2.25
C HIS A 12 -19.56 0.88 -0.91
N CYS A 13 -20.88 0.70 -0.92
CA CYS A 13 -21.58 0.12 0.21
C CYS A 13 -21.19 -1.35 0.38
N SER A 14 -20.77 -1.74 1.57
CA SER A 14 -20.31 -3.09 1.88
C SER A 14 -21.45 -4.10 2.10
N HIS A 15 -22.69 -3.62 2.27
CA HIS A 15 -23.87 -4.49 2.36
C HIS A 15 -24.29 -5.05 1.00
N LEU A 16 -24.65 -6.34 0.94
CA LEU A 16 -25.22 -7.00 -0.22
C LEU A 16 -26.58 -7.64 0.15
N PRO A 17 -27.63 -7.45 -0.68
CA PRO A 17 -27.68 -6.60 -1.87
C PRO A 17 -27.83 -5.11 -1.51
N CYS A 18 -26.90 -4.28 -1.95
CA CYS A 18 -27.12 -2.84 -2.13
C CYS A 18 -27.29 -2.60 -3.64
N ARG A 19 -27.84 -1.44 -4.06
CA ARG A 19 -27.88 -1.06 -5.48
C ARG A 19 -26.47 -1.22 -6.07
N SER A 20 -26.29 -2.24 -6.92
CA SER A 20 -25.00 -2.55 -7.53
C SER A 20 -24.49 -1.32 -8.27
N GLY A 21 -23.25 -0.92 -7.98
CA GLY A 21 -22.62 0.25 -8.59
C GLY A 21 -22.87 1.60 -7.91
N PHE A 22 -23.61 1.67 -6.78
CA PHE A 22 -23.64 2.93 -6.01
C PHE A 22 -22.26 3.23 -5.43
N GLN A 23 -21.65 4.32 -5.92
CA GLN A 23 -20.40 4.88 -5.44
C GLN A 23 -20.65 6.27 -4.87
N SER A 24 -20.18 6.53 -3.65
CA SER A 24 -20.14 7.90 -3.13
C SER A 24 -19.01 8.07 -2.11
N PRO A 25 -18.24 9.16 -2.17
CA PRO A 25 -17.30 9.50 -1.10
C PRO A 25 -18.01 9.83 0.21
N SER A 26 -19.32 10.14 0.16
CA SER A 26 -20.14 10.52 1.33
C SER A 26 -20.71 9.32 2.11
N LEU A 27 -20.29 8.09 1.81
CA LEU A 27 -20.74 6.92 2.55
C LEU A 27 -20.28 6.94 4.01
N LEU A 28 -21.13 6.45 4.91
CA LEU A 28 -20.82 6.33 6.33
C LEU A 28 -19.81 5.21 6.54
N ARG A 29 -18.69 5.52 7.21
CA ARG A 29 -17.74 4.50 7.65
C ARG A 29 -18.30 3.72 8.84
N CYS A 30 -17.94 2.45 8.94
CA CYS A 30 -18.23 1.65 10.14
C CYS A 30 -17.60 2.31 11.37
N GLY A 31 -18.42 2.66 12.35
CA GLY A 31 -17.97 3.29 13.61
C GLY A 31 -16.86 2.53 14.33
N GLY A 32 -16.84 1.20 14.24
CA GLY A 32 -15.86 0.35 14.90
C GLY A 32 -14.52 0.26 14.17
N CYS A 33 -14.51 -0.33 12.97
CA CYS A 33 -13.27 -0.59 12.24
C CYS A 33 -12.79 0.61 11.40
N GLN A 34 -13.70 1.50 10.98
CA GLN A 34 -13.44 2.65 10.09
C GLN A 34 -12.91 2.29 8.68
N VAL A 35 -12.94 1.01 8.29
CA VAL A 35 -12.38 0.51 7.01
C VAL A 35 -13.46 0.21 5.96
N VAL A 36 -14.68 -0.13 6.37
CA VAL A 36 -15.80 -0.40 5.45
C VAL A 36 -16.83 0.73 5.46
N LYS A 37 -17.58 0.87 4.36
CA LYS A 37 -18.51 1.98 4.11
C LYS A 37 -19.94 1.49 3.85
N TYR A 38 -20.92 2.32 4.18
CA TYR A 38 -22.35 2.03 4.04
C TYR A 38 -23.15 3.25 3.60
N CYS A 39 -24.24 3.05 2.87
CA CYS A 39 -25.16 4.15 2.50
C CYS A 39 -25.81 4.81 3.72
N GLY A 40 -25.92 4.07 4.82
CA GLY A 40 -26.59 4.52 6.03
C GLY A 40 -26.54 3.45 7.12
N GLN A 41 -27.04 3.81 8.30
CA GLN A 41 -27.17 2.88 9.43
C GLN A 41 -27.94 1.59 9.12
N PRO A 42 -29.00 1.57 8.27
CA PRO A 42 -29.70 0.32 7.93
C PRO A 42 -28.78 -0.73 7.30
N HIS A 43 -27.98 -0.34 6.30
CA HIS A 43 -27.03 -1.24 5.64
C HIS A 43 -25.91 -1.70 6.57
N GLN A 44 -25.43 -0.81 7.45
CA GLN A 44 -24.45 -1.17 8.47
C GLN A 44 -24.98 -2.23 9.45
N LYS A 45 -26.22 -2.06 9.92
CA LYS A 45 -26.88 -3.03 10.82
C LYS A 45 -27.11 -4.37 10.11
N ALA A 46 -27.54 -4.34 8.86
CA ALA A 46 -27.79 -5.55 8.06
C ALA A 46 -26.51 -6.33 7.74
N ASP A 47 -25.39 -5.64 7.46
CA ASP A 47 -24.10 -6.27 7.18
C ASP A 47 -23.35 -6.72 8.45
N ARG A 48 -23.77 -6.24 9.64
CA ARG A 48 -23.10 -6.48 10.92
C ARG A 48 -22.78 -7.97 11.18
N PRO A 49 -23.68 -8.95 10.97
CA PRO A 49 -23.38 -10.36 11.25
C PRO A 49 -22.20 -10.89 10.42
N ARG A 50 -22.13 -10.49 9.14
CA ARG A 50 -21.05 -10.90 8.21
C ARG A 50 -19.77 -10.12 8.47
N HIS A 51 -19.86 -8.81 8.61
CA HIS A 51 -18.69 -7.94 8.81
C HIS A 51 -18.05 -8.10 10.20
N LYS A 52 -18.77 -8.61 11.21
CA LYS A 52 -18.30 -8.73 12.60
C LYS A 52 -16.93 -9.39 12.73
N VAL A 53 -16.71 -10.46 11.99
CA VAL A 53 -15.49 -11.27 12.05
C VAL A 53 -14.25 -10.49 11.62
N GLN A 54 -14.39 -9.54 10.69
CA GLN A 54 -13.31 -8.63 10.29
C GLN A 54 -13.29 -7.36 11.16
N CYS A 55 -14.46 -6.84 11.51
CA CYS A 55 -14.60 -5.59 12.26
C CYS A 55 -13.93 -5.63 13.62
N ILE A 56 -14.10 -6.72 14.37
CA ILE A 56 -13.60 -6.83 15.75
C ILE A 56 -12.06 -6.84 15.77
N PRO A 57 -11.37 -7.71 15.02
CA PRO A 57 -9.91 -7.70 14.96
C PRO A 57 -9.36 -6.34 14.54
N ILE A 58 -9.91 -5.72 13.48
CA ILE A 58 -9.44 -4.40 13.01
C ILE A 58 -9.60 -3.34 14.10
N LYS A 59 -10.73 -3.33 14.81
CA LYS A 59 -10.94 -2.39 15.92
C LYS A 59 -9.93 -2.64 17.05
N GLN A 60 -9.75 -3.90 17.45
CA GLN A 60 -8.86 -4.26 18.55
C GLN A 60 -7.40 -3.89 18.24
N THR A 61 -6.91 -4.20 17.04
CA THR A 61 -5.54 -3.86 16.64
C THR A 61 -5.36 -2.35 16.45
N LYS A 62 -6.37 -1.64 15.95
CA LYS A 62 -6.35 -0.17 15.89
C LYS A 62 -6.30 0.47 17.29
N ASP A 63 -7.15 0.01 18.19
CA ASP A 63 -7.20 0.47 19.57
C ASP A 63 -5.85 0.17 20.26
N LYS A 64 -5.23 -0.98 19.94
CA LYS A 64 -3.89 -1.35 20.42
C LYS A 64 -2.79 -0.43 19.91
N VAL A 65 -2.79 -0.07 18.63
CA VAL A 65 -1.84 0.93 18.08
C VAL A 65 -1.96 2.25 18.83
N THR A 66 -3.19 2.70 19.07
CA THR A 66 -3.46 3.95 19.80
C THR A 66 -2.98 3.87 21.26
N GLU A 67 -3.22 2.74 21.91
CA GLU A 67 -2.77 2.46 23.28
C GLU A 67 -1.25 2.46 23.39
N GLU A 68 -0.55 1.73 22.51
CA GLU A 68 0.91 1.65 22.52
C GLU A 68 1.56 2.98 22.15
N GLU A 69 0.97 3.76 21.23
CA GLU A 69 1.44 5.12 20.96
C GLU A 69 1.30 6.01 22.19
N ALA A 70 0.14 6.01 22.86
CA ALA A 70 -0.09 6.82 24.04
C ALA A 70 0.86 6.43 25.19
N LYS A 71 1.11 5.13 25.40
CA LYS A 71 2.11 4.65 26.36
C LYS A 71 3.49 5.16 26.02
N LEU A 72 3.91 5.02 24.76
CA LEU A 72 5.23 5.43 24.31
C LEU A 72 5.42 6.95 24.39
N ARG A 73 4.37 7.75 24.16
CA ARG A 73 4.43 9.21 24.35
C ARG A 73 4.48 9.62 25.82
N ALA A 74 3.76 8.90 26.69
CA ALA A 74 3.72 9.21 28.12
C ALA A 74 5.00 8.77 28.83
N ASN A 75 5.52 7.59 28.49
CA ASN A 75 6.69 6.96 29.10
C ASN A 75 7.51 6.26 28.00
N PRO A 76 8.38 7.01 27.29
CA PRO A 76 9.05 6.50 26.10
C PRO A 76 10.09 5.41 26.39
N GLY A 77 10.57 5.32 27.63
CA GLY A 77 11.62 4.38 28.03
C GLY A 77 13.00 5.04 28.04
N GLU A 78 13.88 4.60 28.92
CA GLU A 78 15.22 5.19 29.12
C GLU A 78 16.14 5.05 27.88
N ASP A 79 15.82 4.10 27.00
CA ASP A 79 16.53 3.76 25.77
C ASP A 79 16.18 4.65 24.56
N THR A 80 15.26 5.60 24.71
CA THR A 80 14.78 6.46 23.61
C THR A 80 15.44 7.84 23.51
N ASP A 81 16.23 8.22 24.54
CA ASP A 81 16.84 9.56 24.67
C ASP A 81 15.85 10.70 24.38
N GLY A 82 14.65 10.66 24.96
CA GLY A 82 13.61 11.68 24.79
C GLY A 82 12.38 11.19 24.02
N ASN A 83 11.91 11.96 23.02
CA ASN A 83 10.75 11.56 22.22
C ASN A 83 11.18 10.59 21.10
N PRO A 84 10.80 9.30 21.14
CA PRO A 84 11.25 8.32 20.13
C PRO A 84 10.71 8.64 18.73
N PHE A 85 9.59 9.35 18.62
CA PHE A 85 9.03 9.77 17.32
C PHE A 85 9.87 10.84 16.62
N ASP A 86 10.82 11.44 17.31
CA ASP A 86 11.80 12.39 16.76
C ASP A 86 13.19 11.75 16.73
N ASN A 87 13.62 11.16 17.86
CA ASN A 87 15.01 10.75 18.08
C ASN A 87 15.33 9.31 17.62
N ALA A 88 14.32 8.47 17.43
CA ALA A 88 14.49 7.08 17.01
C ALA A 88 13.96 6.79 15.60
N VAL A 89 13.60 7.82 14.82
CA VAL A 89 13.16 7.65 13.42
C VAL A 89 14.31 7.07 12.59
N GLY A 90 14.01 6.06 11.77
CA GLY A 90 14.97 5.29 10.98
C GLY A 90 15.42 4.00 11.66
N ILE A 91 15.54 4.03 12.99
CA ILE A 91 16.07 2.94 13.81
C ILE A 91 15.06 2.40 14.83
N PHE A 92 13.77 2.77 14.68
CA PHE A 92 12.77 2.64 15.73
C PHE A 92 12.75 1.23 16.33
N TYR A 93 12.71 0.18 15.49
CA TYR A 93 12.66 -1.22 15.95
C TYR A 93 13.90 -1.66 16.73
N PHE A 94 15.06 -1.04 16.54
CA PHE A 94 16.25 -1.35 17.32
C PHE A 94 16.12 -0.89 18.77
N VAL A 95 15.37 0.18 19.02
CA VAL A 95 15.05 0.69 20.37
C VAL A 95 14.00 -0.21 21.04
N PRO A 96 14.37 -1.00 22.06
CA PRO A 96 13.48 -1.99 22.68
C PRO A 96 12.09 -1.46 23.08
N SER A 97 12.01 -0.26 23.67
CA SER A 97 10.74 0.31 24.17
C SER A 97 9.72 0.58 23.07
N THR A 98 10.16 0.72 21.82
CA THR A 98 9.25 1.04 20.71
C THR A 98 8.68 -0.19 19.99
N ARG A 99 9.26 -1.38 20.21
CA ARG A 99 8.88 -2.62 19.51
C ARG A 99 7.41 -3.00 19.70
N PRO A 100 6.79 -2.84 20.90
CA PRO A 100 5.35 -3.12 21.06
C PRO A 100 4.47 -2.27 20.12
N TYR A 101 4.81 -1.01 19.91
CA TYR A 101 4.10 -0.13 18.98
C TYR A 101 4.27 -0.60 17.53
N MET A 102 5.49 -0.95 17.11
CA MET A 102 5.76 -1.46 15.76
C MET A 102 5.01 -2.78 15.49
N GLN A 103 4.98 -3.69 16.47
CA GLN A 103 4.22 -4.93 16.37
C GLN A 103 2.71 -4.66 16.26
N ALA A 104 2.17 -3.75 17.08
CA ALA A 104 0.75 -3.39 17.03
C ALA A 104 0.34 -2.85 15.64
N ARG A 105 1.23 -2.07 14.99
CA ARG A 105 0.99 -1.60 13.62
C ARG A 105 1.01 -2.71 12.58
N PHE A 106 1.95 -3.66 12.70
CA PHE A 106 1.98 -4.83 11.83
C PHE A 106 0.72 -5.68 11.95
N ASP A 107 0.25 -5.91 13.18
CA ASP A 107 -0.98 -6.65 13.45
C ASP A 107 -2.21 -5.88 12.91
N TYR A 108 -2.18 -4.55 12.97
CA TYR A 108 -3.22 -3.70 12.39
C TYR A 108 -3.28 -3.82 10.87
N ILE A 109 -2.13 -3.74 10.18
CA ILE A 109 -2.04 -3.96 8.72
C ILE A 109 -2.60 -5.34 8.37
N SER A 110 -2.16 -6.38 9.07
CA SER A 110 -2.63 -7.76 8.86
C SER A 110 -4.14 -7.88 9.03
N ALA A 111 -4.73 -7.23 10.04
CA ALA A 111 -6.17 -7.23 10.26
C ALA A 111 -6.92 -6.49 9.13
N ILE A 112 -6.44 -5.32 8.71
CA ILE A 112 -7.06 -4.52 7.64
C ILE A 112 -7.09 -5.29 6.32
N LEU A 113 -6.00 -5.98 5.97
CA LEU A 113 -5.87 -6.68 4.69
C LEU A 113 -6.81 -7.88 4.53
N ASN A 114 -7.51 -8.29 5.60
CA ASN A 114 -8.64 -9.22 5.51
C ASN A 114 -9.88 -8.59 4.85
N VAL A 115 -9.94 -7.28 4.69
CA VAL A 115 -10.98 -6.56 3.95
C VAL A 115 -10.48 -6.28 2.53
N ARG A 116 -11.21 -6.77 1.53
CA ARG A 116 -10.83 -6.70 0.12
C ARG A 116 -11.41 -5.45 -0.56
N THR A 117 -11.14 -4.28 0.00
CA THR A 117 -11.55 -2.98 -0.56
C THR A 117 -10.34 -2.13 -0.91
N GLY A 118 -10.56 -1.14 -1.75
CA GLY A 118 -9.56 -0.14 -2.07
C GLY A 118 -9.03 0.61 -0.85
N GLU A 119 -9.96 1.08 -0.01
CA GLU A 119 -9.66 1.84 1.20
C GLU A 119 -8.83 1.03 2.21
N ALA A 120 -9.09 -0.27 2.33
CA ALA A 120 -8.30 -1.14 3.18
C ALA A 120 -6.85 -1.23 2.69
N VAL A 121 -6.65 -1.31 1.37
CA VAL A 121 -5.31 -1.37 0.77
C VAL A 121 -4.58 -0.04 0.91
N GLU A 122 -5.27 1.09 0.73
CA GLU A 122 -4.69 2.42 0.96
C GLU A 122 -4.19 2.56 2.40
N VAL A 123 -5.05 2.26 3.38
CA VAL A 123 -4.65 2.36 4.80
C VAL A 123 -3.48 1.41 5.10
N ALA A 124 -3.51 0.18 4.60
CA ALA A 124 -2.41 -0.77 4.79
C ALA A 124 -1.10 -0.29 4.16
N LEU A 125 -1.16 0.32 2.97
CA LEU A 125 0.01 0.88 2.29
C LEU A 125 0.59 2.06 3.09
N ASP A 126 -0.26 3.00 3.52
CA ASP A 126 0.18 4.15 4.31
C ASP A 126 0.85 3.72 5.62
N GLN A 127 0.24 2.76 6.32
CA GLN A 127 0.83 2.19 7.53
C GLN A 127 2.16 1.50 7.24
N SER A 128 2.25 0.77 6.12
CA SER A 128 3.48 0.06 5.73
C SER A 128 4.62 1.03 5.43
N LEU A 129 4.37 2.08 4.64
CA LEU A 129 5.36 3.09 4.28
C LEU A 129 5.84 3.89 5.50
N ASP A 130 4.93 4.25 6.41
CA ASP A 130 5.34 4.95 7.63
C ASP A 130 6.08 4.03 8.61
N MET A 131 5.78 2.71 8.66
CA MET A 131 6.62 1.75 9.38
C MET A 131 8.04 1.66 8.80
N LEU A 132 8.18 1.69 7.46
CA LEU A 132 9.49 1.73 6.80
C LEU A 132 10.23 3.05 7.09
N ARG A 133 9.52 4.18 7.17
CA ARG A 133 10.11 5.47 7.59
C ARG A 133 10.62 5.41 9.03
N LEU A 134 9.84 4.83 9.94
CA LEU A 134 10.25 4.65 11.34
C LEU A 134 11.42 3.67 11.46
N SER A 135 11.45 2.60 10.67
CA SER A 135 12.50 1.58 10.76
C SER A 135 12.96 1.15 9.36
N ARG A 136 13.96 1.84 8.80
CA ARG A 136 14.40 1.62 7.41
C ARG A 136 14.95 0.20 7.19
N ALA A 137 15.59 -0.37 8.21
CA ALA A 137 16.08 -1.75 8.20
C ALA A 137 14.97 -2.81 8.03
N ASP A 138 13.71 -2.44 8.31
CA ASP A 138 12.50 -3.24 8.12
C ASP A 138 12.58 -4.65 8.75
N ASN A 139 12.72 -4.67 10.07
CA ASN A 139 12.87 -5.89 10.87
C ASN A 139 11.59 -6.74 10.94
N LEU A 140 10.44 -6.19 10.52
CA LEU A 140 9.15 -6.88 10.44
C LEU A 140 8.80 -7.30 9.00
N SER A 141 9.73 -7.13 8.05
CA SER A 141 9.58 -7.53 6.64
C SER A 141 8.35 -6.93 5.95
N VAL A 142 7.96 -5.71 6.34
CA VAL A 142 6.85 -4.94 5.76
C VAL A 142 7.11 -4.62 4.29
N ARG A 143 8.38 -4.49 3.88
CA ARG A 143 8.74 -4.18 2.48
C ARG A 143 8.29 -5.25 1.48
N SER A 144 8.09 -6.50 1.92
CA SER A 144 7.69 -7.60 1.04
C SER A 144 6.25 -7.45 0.51
N GLN A 145 5.36 -6.80 1.27
CA GLN A 145 3.96 -6.62 0.82
C GLN A 145 3.74 -5.33 0.04
N VAL A 146 4.59 -4.31 0.20
CA VAL A 146 4.39 -2.97 -0.37
C VAL A 146 4.16 -2.98 -1.89
N PRO A 147 4.96 -3.68 -2.72
CA PRO A 147 4.71 -3.71 -4.16
C PRO A 147 3.34 -4.28 -4.52
N ALA A 148 2.90 -5.34 -3.84
CA ALA A 148 1.58 -5.92 -4.08
C ALA A 148 0.45 -4.94 -3.70
N LEU A 149 0.64 -4.12 -2.65
CA LEU A 149 -0.33 -3.09 -2.26
C LEU A 149 -0.41 -1.98 -3.31
N TYR A 150 0.72 -1.49 -3.83
CA TYR A 150 0.74 -0.53 -4.94
C TYR A 150 0.01 -1.09 -6.17
N LEU A 151 0.34 -2.31 -6.59
CA LEU A 151 -0.31 -2.95 -7.75
C LEU A 151 -1.82 -3.05 -7.56
N ARG A 152 -2.28 -3.45 -6.37
CA ARG A 152 -3.72 -3.53 -6.04
C ARG A 152 -4.46 -2.20 -6.20
N LEU A 153 -3.77 -1.09 -6.02
CA LEU A 153 -4.28 0.27 -6.20
C LEU A 153 -4.12 0.80 -7.64
N GLY A 154 -3.59 0.00 -8.57
CA GLY A 154 -3.25 0.45 -9.93
C GLY A 154 -2.07 1.42 -9.97
N ARG A 155 -1.22 1.41 -8.94
CA ARG A 155 -0.06 2.30 -8.79
C ARG A 155 1.20 1.60 -9.28
N ASP A 156 1.19 1.18 -10.55
CA ASP A 156 2.21 0.29 -11.11
C ASP A 156 3.59 0.95 -11.21
N GLN A 157 3.63 2.26 -11.53
CA GLN A 157 4.87 3.04 -11.52
C GLN A 157 5.48 3.11 -10.11
N ASP A 158 4.67 3.42 -9.09
CA ASP A 158 5.15 3.48 -7.69
C ASP A 158 5.65 2.10 -7.21
N ALA A 159 4.99 1.02 -7.64
CA ALA A 159 5.46 -0.34 -7.35
C ALA A 159 6.82 -0.60 -7.99
N TYR A 160 7.01 -0.17 -9.24
CA TYR A 160 8.27 -0.31 -9.97
C TYR A 160 9.40 0.47 -9.30
N ASP A 161 9.20 1.76 -9.04
CA ASP A 161 10.19 2.65 -8.42
C ASP A 161 10.63 2.12 -7.05
N PHE A 162 9.67 1.61 -6.25
CA PHE A 162 9.96 0.99 -4.96
C PHE A 162 10.84 -0.26 -5.10
N ILE A 163 10.50 -1.17 -6.02
CA ILE A 163 11.30 -2.40 -6.25
C ILE A 163 12.69 -2.02 -6.78
N LYS A 164 12.77 -1.09 -7.72
CA LYS A 164 14.03 -0.63 -8.31
C LYS A 164 14.95 -0.05 -7.25
N TRP A 165 14.44 0.79 -6.34
CA TRP A 165 15.26 1.36 -5.27
C TRP A 165 15.95 0.26 -4.45
N TYR A 166 15.20 -0.78 -4.05
CA TYR A 166 15.80 -1.92 -3.34
C TYR A 166 16.75 -2.75 -4.22
N ALA A 167 16.51 -2.84 -5.52
CA ALA A 167 17.35 -3.61 -6.43
C ALA A 167 18.69 -2.92 -6.72
N VAL A 168 18.74 -1.58 -6.76
CA VAL A 168 19.93 -0.81 -7.20
C VAL A 168 20.61 0.02 -6.11
N GLU A 169 19.85 0.65 -5.21
CA GLU A 169 20.42 1.56 -4.20
C GLU A 169 20.85 0.82 -2.92
N ARG A 170 20.20 -0.33 -2.64
CA ARG A 170 20.44 -1.13 -1.44
C ARG A 170 21.72 -1.97 -1.53
N ASP A 171 22.87 -1.36 -1.73
CA ASP A 171 24.15 -2.08 -1.64
C ASP A 171 24.35 -2.69 -0.23
N THR A 172 25.18 -3.73 -0.15
CA THR A 172 25.72 -4.36 1.07
C THR A 172 26.30 -3.38 2.08
N LYS A 173 26.72 -2.18 1.64
CA LYS A 173 27.29 -1.12 2.48
C LYS A 173 26.28 -0.05 2.89
N TYR A 174 25.01 -0.16 2.48
CA TYR A 174 23.99 0.82 2.82
C TYR A 174 23.77 0.87 4.34
N ASN A 175 23.99 2.04 4.93
CA ASN A 175 23.77 2.25 6.36
C ASN A 175 22.30 2.60 6.62
N TRP A 176 21.54 1.63 7.12
CA TRP A 176 20.11 1.80 7.41
C TRP A 176 19.81 2.84 8.48
N ASP A 177 20.78 3.13 9.34
CA ASP A 177 20.64 4.03 10.48
C ASP A 177 20.98 5.48 10.09
N ASP A 178 21.62 5.70 8.92
CA ASP A 178 21.94 7.02 8.42
C ASP A 178 20.73 7.64 7.71
N MET A 179 20.04 8.52 8.42
CA MET A 179 18.86 9.22 7.92
C MET A 179 19.16 10.25 6.81
N SER A 180 20.42 10.64 6.63
CA SER A 180 20.84 11.55 5.55
C SER A 180 20.93 10.85 4.19
N LEU A 181 21.03 9.52 4.18
CA LEU A 181 21.05 8.76 2.93
C LEU A 181 19.67 8.76 2.25
N PRO A 182 19.63 8.81 0.91
CA PRO A 182 18.38 8.72 0.15
C PRO A 182 17.65 7.41 0.44
N PHE A 183 16.34 7.48 0.67
CA PHE A 183 15.54 6.30 0.98
C PHE A 183 14.20 6.35 0.24
N LEU A 184 13.92 5.34 -0.58
CA LEU A 184 12.70 5.23 -1.41
C LEU A 184 12.39 6.50 -2.21
N ASN A 185 13.44 7.11 -2.77
CA ASN A 185 13.39 8.42 -3.43
C ASN A 185 13.46 8.34 -4.97
N LEU A 186 13.34 7.13 -5.54
CA LEU A 186 13.19 6.98 -6.98
C LEU A 186 11.75 7.31 -7.38
N HIS A 187 11.59 7.99 -8.50
CA HIS A 187 10.31 8.42 -9.04
C HIS A 187 10.37 8.44 -10.57
N GLU A 188 9.32 7.94 -11.22
CA GLU A 188 9.18 7.97 -12.68
C GLU A 188 10.33 7.24 -13.41
N GLU A 189 10.83 6.16 -12.82
CA GLU A 189 11.89 5.36 -13.41
C GLU A 189 11.40 4.61 -14.67
N ASP A 190 12.31 4.30 -15.58
CA ASP A 190 11.97 3.62 -16.84
C ASP A 190 11.56 2.17 -16.59
N ALA A 191 10.25 1.92 -16.49
CA ALA A 191 9.69 0.58 -16.34
C ALA A 191 9.83 -0.30 -17.60
N PHE A 192 10.33 0.21 -18.74
CA PHE A 192 10.64 -0.58 -19.93
C PHE A 192 12.08 -1.06 -19.99
N GLU A 193 12.94 -0.63 -19.06
CA GLU A 193 14.32 -1.09 -19.01
C GLU A 193 14.41 -2.61 -18.77
N ALA A 194 15.58 -3.17 -19.07
CA ALA A 194 15.85 -4.58 -18.83
C ALA A 194 15.75 -4.91 -17.33
N ILE A 195 15.37 -6.16 -17.02
CA ILE A 195 15.37 -6.62 -15.64
C ILE A 195 16.82 -6.61 -15.12
N ILE A 196 17.01 -6.09 -13.90
CA ILE A 196 18.31 -6.08 -13.24
C ILE A 196 18.73 -7.52 -12.96
N GLU A 197 19.74 -8.01 -13.69
CA GLU A 197 20.18 -9.42 -13.59
C GLU A 197 20.83 -9.76 -12.25
N LYS A 198 21.49 -8.77 -11.61
CA LYS A 198 22.21 -8.92 -10.34
C LYS A 198 21.81 -7.83 -9.36
N PRO A 199 20.57 -7.86 -8.84
CA PRO A 199 20.11 -6.82 -7.93
C PRO A 199 20.79 -6.98 -6.58
N HIS A 200 21.06 -5.87 -5.89
CA HIS A 200 21.63 -5.91 -4.54
C HIS A 200 20.67 -6.52 -3.52
N TYR A 201 19.37 -6.44 -3.80
CA TYR A 201 18.35 -7.20 -3.08
C TYR A 201 17.27 -7.72 -4.02
N THR A 202 16.87 -8.96 -3.76
CA THR A 202 15.72 -9.58 -4.38
C THR A 202 14.95 -10.34 -3.30
N ASP A 203 13.64 -10.15 -3.29
CA ASP A 203 12.68 -10.99 -2.58
C ASP A 203 11.72 -11.59 -3.60
N LEU A 204 11.18 -12.78 -3.33
CA LEU A 204 10.23 -13.46 -4.20
C LEU A 204 9.01 -12.57 -4.48
N SER A 205 8.53 -11.85 -3.46
CA SER A 205 7.41 -10.92 -3.59
C SER A 205 7.69 -9.78 -4.59
N HIS A 206 8.92 -9.25 -4.60
CA HIS A 206 9.37 -8.20 -5.50
C HIS A 206 9.51 -8.73 -6.93
N VAL A 207 10.03 -9.95 -7.10
CA VAL A 207 10.12 -10.62 -8.40
C VAL A 207 8.73 -10.87 -9.00
N VAL A 208 7.79 -11.36 -8.20
CA VAL A 208 6.40 -11.57 -8.64
C VAL A 208 5.76 -10.24 -9.04
N ALA A 209 5.89 -9.20 -8.22
CA ALA A 209 5.36 -7.87 -8.54
C ALA A 209 5.99 -7.30 -9.82
N SER A 210 7.32 -7.39 -9.97
CA SER A 210 8.03 -6.96 -11.18
C SER A 210 7.56 -7.69 -12.42
N THR A 211 7.37 -9.01 -12.31
CA THR A 211 6.87 -9.85 -13.40
C THR A 211 5.46 -9.42 -13.81
N LEU A 212 4.58 -9.15 -12.84
CA LEU A 212 3.23 -8.66 -13.11
C LEU A 212 3.25 -7.29 -13.81
N ILE A 213 4.12 -6.37 -13.41
CA ILE A 213 4.31 -5.07 -14.06
C ILE A 213 4.72 -5.28 -15.53
N LYS A 214 5.74 -6.10 -15.79
CA LYS A 214 6.21 -6.36 -17.16
C LYS A 214 5.13 -7.03 -18.03
N ILE A 215 4.33 -7.95 -17.46
CA ILE A 215 3.18 -8.55 -18.17
C ILE A 215 2.13 -7.49 -18.53
N ARG A 216 1.81 -6.57 -17.61
CA ARG A 216 0.86 -5.48 -17.88
C ARG A 216 1.36 -4.56 -18.98
N LEU A 217 2.60 -4.07 -18.87
CA LEU A 217 3.23 -3.25 -19.92
C LEU A 217 3.23 -3.95 -21.29
N MET A 218 3.47 -5.27 -21.31
CA MET A 218 3.40 -6.04 -22.55
C MET A 218 1.97 -6.06 -23.13
N LYS A 219 0.96 -6.34 -22.29
CA LYS A 219 -0.46 -6.32 -22.70
C LYS A 219 -0.88 -4.95 -23.19
N ASP A 220 -0.35 -3.91 -22.57
CA ASP A 220 -0.61 -2.53 -22.90
C ASP A 220 -0.06 -2.15 -24.27
N LEU A 221 1.18 -2.54 -24.55
CA LEU A 221 1.80 -2.38 -25.85
C LEU A 221 1.09 -3.20 -26.94
N GLU A 222 0.64 -4.41 -26.63
CA GLU A 222 -0.17 -5.24 -27.54
C GLU A 222 -1.49 -4.54 -27.90
N GLY A 223 -2.20 -4.02 -26.90
CA GLY A 223 -3.45 -3.27 -27.07
C GLY A 223 -3.26 -2.02 -27.93
N LEU A 224 -2.24 -1.22 -27.62
CA LEU A 224 -1.90 -0.03 -28.39
C LEU A 224 -1.54 -0.37 -29.84
N ARG A 225 -0.76 -1.44 -30.07
CA ARG A 225 -0.43 -1.91 -31.43
C ARG A 225 -1.67 -2.33 -32.19
N ALA A 226 -2.59 -3.07 -31.57
CA ALA A 226 -3.85 -3.47 -32.20
C ALA A 226 -4.71 -2.26 -32.57
N PHE A 227 -4.83 -1.28 -31.65
CA PHE A 227 -5.53 -0.02 -31.91
C PHE A 227 -4.94 0.73 -33.10
N LEU A 228 -3.62 0.92 -33.14
CA LEU A 228 -2.95 1.62 -34.23
C LEU A 228 -3.12 0.91 -35.57
N ARG A 229 -3.13 -0.42 -35.62
CA ARG A 229 -3.43 -1.18 -36.85
C ARG A 229 -4.87 -0.94 -37.33
N SER A 230 -5.83 -0.87 -36.40
CA SER A 230 -7.24 -0.61 -36.73
C SER A 230 -7.53 0.85 -37.11
N LYS A 231 -6.71 1.78 -36.61
CA LYS A 231 -6.86 3.24 -36.81
C LYS A 231 -5.50 3.88 -37.10
N PRO A 232 -4.92 3.65 -38.30
CA PRO A 232 -3.56 4.11 -38.64
C PRO A 232 -3.41 5.64 -38.60
N ASN A 233 -4.50 6.37 -38.87
CA ASN A 233 -4.52 7.84 -38.87
C ASN A 233 -5.03 8.44 -37.54
N ALA A 234 -5.07 7.65 -36.44
CA ALA A 234 -5.49 8.16 -35.14
C ALA A 234 -4.58 9.32 -34.70
N SER A 235 -5.20 10.43 -34.29
CA SER A 235 -4.50 11.59 -33.72
C SER A 235 -3.76 11.24 -32.42
N GLY A 236 -2.78 12.05 -32.02
CA GLY A 236 -2.06 11.86 -30.74
C GLY A 236 -3.01 11.82 -29.54
N GLU A 237 -4.08 12.62 -29.56
CA GLU A 237 -5.12 12.63 -28.53
C GLU A 237 -5.94 11.33 -28.51
N ALA A 238 -6.30 10.79 -29.68
CA ALA A 238 -7.00 9.52 -29.78
C ALA A 238 -6.15 8.35 -29.25
N ARG A 239 -4.83 8.40 -29.47
CA ARG A 239 -3.87 7.42 -28.93
C ARG A 239 -3.78 7.50 -27.40
N LYS A 240 -3.62 8.71 -26.84
CA LYS A 240 -3.56 8.95 -25.39
C LYS A 240 -4.88 8.59 -24.69
N SER A 241 -6.01 8.88 -25.33
CA SER A 241 -7.34 8.50 -24.82
C SER A 241 -7.50 6.98 -24.78
N HIS A 242 -7.07 6.25 -25.81
CA HIS A 242 -7.13 4.80 -25.81
C HIS A 242 -6.27 4.19 -24.69
N THR A 243 -5.05 4.70 -24.47
CA THR A 243 -4.20 4.22 -23.38
C THR A 243 -4.81 4.53 -22.00
N THR A 244 -5.38 5.72 -21.81
CA THR A 244 -5.96 6.10 -20.51
C THR A 244 -7.27 5.38 -20.18
N THR A 245 -8.00 4.89 -21.20
CA THR A 245 -9.34 4.29 -21.02
C THR A 245 -9.31 2.76 -20.95
N HIS A 246 -8.27 2.13 -21.47
CA HIS A 246 -8.21 0.67 -21.64
C HIS A 246 -6.89 0.03 -21.20
N ILE A 247 -5.88 0.81 -20.82
CA ILE A 247 -4.48 0.39 -20.75
C ILE A 247 -3.81 0.93 -19.46
N GLY A 248 -4.37 0.60 -18.30
CA GLY A 248 -3.68 0.80 -17.02
C GLY A 248 -4.47 0.31 -15.83
#